data_AF-A0A4Y9A7S6-F1
#
_entry.id   AF-A0A4Y9A7S6-F1
#
_cell.length_a   1.000
_cell.length_b   1.000
_cell.length_c   1.000
_cell.angle_alpha   90.00
_cell.angle_beta   90.00
_cell.angle_gamma   90.00
#
_symmetry.space_group_name_H-M   'P 1'
#
loop_
_entity.id
_entity.type
_entity.pdbx_description
1 polymer ?
#
loop_
_entity_poly.entity_id
_entity_poly.type
_entity_poly.pdbx_seq_one_letter_code
_entity_poly.pdbx_strand_id
1 'polypeptide(L)'
;MESKQIVNKLEDLGYTVEFGKYEYWDSIPHVLHSDGSKTVLAKTFNKAGSTGVQTDVSFEKAKQAVEMKLVDINDLENTLLNQKINREAEELAKKYS
;
A
#
# COMPACT_ATOMS: atom_id res chain seq x y z
N MET A 1 -10.15 11.19 0.90
CA MET A 1 -11.09 10.26 0.24
C MET A 1 -11.45 9.23 1.29
N GLU A 2 -12.69 9.18 1.78
CA GLU A 2 -13.01 8.29 2.90
C GLU A 2 -12.64 6.84 2.55
N SER A 3 -12.08 6.09 3.50
CA SER A 3 -11.65 4.70 3.32
C SER A 3 -12.71 3.83 2.62
N LYS A 4 -13.99 4.09 2.90
CA LYS A 4 -15.15 3.47 2.26
C LYS A 4 -15.18 3.61 0.72
N GLN A 5 -14.74 4.74 0.17
CA GLN A 5 -14.72 4.95 -1.28
C GLN A 5 -13.64 4.10 -1.97
N ILE A 6 -12.51 3.85 -1.30
CA ILE A 6 -11.44 2.98 -1.82
C ILE A 6 -11.96 1.54 -1.84
N VAL A 7 -12.59 1.10 -0.76
CA VAL A 7 -13.19 -0.23 -0.61
C VAL A 7 -14.18 -0.49 -1.74
N ASN A 8 -15.18 0.38 -1.92
CA ASN A 8 -16.18 0.22 -2.98
C ASN A 8 -15.55 0.11 -4.36
N LYS A 9 -14.56 0.96 -4.69
CA LYS A 9 -13.89 0.91 -5.99
C LYS A 9 -13.10 -0.38 -6.22
N LEU A 10 -12.51 -0.96 -5.17
CA LEU A 10 -11.81 -2.24 -5.28
C LEU A 10 -12.80 -3.40 -5.41
N GLU A 11 -13.92 -3.36 -4.70
CA GLU A 11 -15.00 -4.33 -4.85
C GLU A 11 -15.62 -4.28 -6.25
N ASP A 12 -15.81 -3.07 -6.81
CA ASP A 12 -16.28 -2.88 -8.20
C ASP A 12 -15.31 -3.47 -9.24
N LEU A 13 -14.02 -3.56 -8.91
CA LEU A 13 -12.99 -4.22 -9.72
C LEU A 13 -12.91 -5.74 -9.47
N GLY A 14 -13.75 -6.29 -8.60
CA GLY A 14 -13.83 -7.71 -8.30
C GLY A 14 -12.88 -8.19 -7.21
N TYR A 15 -12.26 -7.28 -6.45
CA TYR A 15 -11.47 -7.67 -5.28
C TYR A 15 -12.36 -7.94 -4.07
N THR A 16 -12.05 -8.99 -3.31
CA THR A 16 -12.67 -9.22 -2.01
C THR A 16 -11.99 -8.35 -0.96
N VAL A 17 -12.73 -7.41 -0.37
CA VAL A 17 -12.23 -6.56 0.72
C VAL A 17 -12.83 -7.01 2.05
N GLU A 18 -11.98 -7.26 3.02
CA GLU A 18 -12.35 -7.61 4.39
C GLU A 18 -11.87 -6.54 5.37
N PHE A 19 -12.50 -6.48 6.54
CA PHE A 19 -12.04 -5.64 7.64
C PHE A 19 -11.47 -6.53 8.74
N GLY A 20 -10.26 -6.21 9.19
CA GLY A 20 -9.57 -7.03 10.17
C GLY A 20 -8.61 -6.23 11.02
N LYS A 21 -7.82 -6.95 11.80
CA LYS A 21 -6.79 -6.37 12.63
C LYS A 21 -5.51 -6.17 11.82
N TYR A 22 -4.91 -5.00 11.95
CA TYR A 22 -3.58 -4.69 11.44
C TYR A 22 -2.76 -4.13 12.60
N GLU A 23 -1.75 -4.87 13.02
CA GLU A 23 -1.01 -4.64 14.27
C GLU A 23 -1.94 -4.46 15.48
N TYR A 24 -2.05 -3.23 16.00
CA TYR A 24 -2.87 -2.88 17.16
C TYR A 24 -4.20 -2.21 16.77
N TRP A 25 -4.40 -1.92 15.48
CA TRP A 25 -5.61 -1.26 14.99
C TRP A 25 -6.60 -2.28 14.46
N ASP A 26 -7.84 -2.17 14.92
CA ASP A 26 -8.97 -2.99 14.46
C ASP A 26 -9.72 -2.31 13.32
N SER A 27 -10.54 -3.10 12.61
CA SER A 27 -11.39 -2.61 11.50
C SER A 27 -10.60 -1.93 10.38
N ILE A 28 -9.42 -2.45 10.06
CA ILE A 28 -8.59 -1.97 8.95
C ILE A 28 -8.93 -2.76 7.68
N PRO A 29 -9.26 -2.07 6.58
CA PRO A 29 -9.60 -2.73 5.31
C PRO A 29 -8.36 -3.41 4.69
N HIS A 30 -8.54 -4.60 4.15
CA HIS A 30 -7.52 -5.34 3.42
C HIS A 30 -8.14 -6.17 2.30
N VAL A 31 -7.41 -6.34 1.20
CA VAL A 31 -7.79 -7.25 0.11
C VAL A 31 -7.26 -8.64 0.43
N LEU A 32 -8.13 -9.66 0.34
CA LEU A 32 -7.74 -11.07 0.40
C LEU A 32 -7.44 -11.57 -1.02
N HIS A 33 -6.21 -12.00 -1.25
CA HIS A 33 -5.78 -12.56 -2.52
C HIS A 33 -6.15 -14.04 -2.63
N SER A 34 -6.23 -14.54 -3.86
CA SER A 34 -6.57 -15.95 -4.15
C SER A 34 -5.55 -16.96 -3.60
N ASP A 35 -4.31 -16.51 -3.33
CA ASP A 35 -3.26 -17.34 -2.71
C ASP A 35 -3.27 -17.29 -1.17
N GLY A 36 -4.25 -16.60 -0.57
CA GLY A 36 -4.40 -16.44 0.86
C GLY A 36 -3.57 -15.30 1.45
N SER A 37 -2.73 -14.63 0.67
CA SER A 37 -2.05 -13.42 1.13
C SER A 37 -3.04 -12.25 1.25
N LYS A 38 -2.65 -11.22 2.01
CA LYS A 38 -3.50 -10.04 2.25
C LYS A 38 -2.72 -8.77 1.96
N THR A 39 -3.35 -7.80 1.32
CA THR A 39 -2.82 -6.44 1.18
C THR A 39 -3.66 -5.49 2.02
N VAL A 40 -3.05 -4.88 3.03
CA VAL A 40 -3.68 -3.91 3.91
C VAL A 40 -3.78 -2.56 3.21
N LEU A 41 -4.99 -1.98 3.19
CA LEU A 41 -5.28 -0.71 2.53
C LEU A 41 -5.05 0.47 3.48
N ALA A 42 -3.91 0.45 4.16
CA ALA A 42 -3.53 1.45 5.15
C ALA A 42 -2.02 1.68 5.15
N LYS A 43 -1.62 2.81 5.72
CA LYS A 43 -0.23 3.18 5.93
C LYS A 43 0.01 3.47 7.41
N THR A 44 1.06 2.92 8.00
CA THR A 44 1.55 3.35 9.30
C THR A 44 2.45 4.58 9.18
N PHE A 45 2.40 5.45 10.18
CA PHE A 45 3.30 6.59 10.28
C PHE A 45 3.75 6.77 11.73
N ASN A 46 4.98 7.25 11.89
CA ASN A 46 5.49 7.67 13.19
C ASN A 46 5.54 9.20 13.22
N LYS A 47 4.86 9.80 14.20
CA LYS A 47 4.87 11.25 14.42
C LYS A 47 5.09 11.53 15.90
N ALA A 48 6.16 12.26 16.22
CA ALA A 48 6.51 12.68 17.58
C ALA A 48 6.51 11.53 18.62
N GLY A 49 7.01 10.36 18.24
CA GLY A 49 7.07 9.19 19.13
C GLY A 49 5.76 8.39 19.25
N SER A 50 4.71 8.77 18.52
CA SER A 50 3.46 8.00 18.42
C SER A 50 3.34 7.36 17.04
N THR A 51 3.03 6.07 17.01
CA THR A 51 2.66 5.35 15.79
C THR A 51 1.16 5.54 15.54
N GLY A 52 0.80 5.85 14.31
CA GLY A 52 -0.58 5.95 13.85
C GLY A 52 -0.80 5.18 12.57
N VAL A 53 -2.07 4.95 12.24
CA VAL A 53 -2.50 4.34 10.99
C VAL A 53 -3.34 5.34 10.19
N GLN A 54 -3.13 5.37 8.88
CA GLN A 54 -3.89 6.16 7.93
C GLN A 54 -4.57 5.23 6.93
N THR A 55 -5.90 5.30 6.87
CA THR A 55 -6.72 4.52 5.92
C THR A 55 -7.28 5.36 4.77
N ASP A 56 -7.20 6.70 4.85
CA ASP A 56 -7.45 7.61 3.73
C ASP A 56 -6.19 7.70 2.86
N VAL A 57 -5.96 6.65 2.08
CA VAL A 57 -4.91 6.58 1.06
C VAL A 57 -5.50 6.81 -0.33
N SER A 58 -4.70 7.17 -1.34
CA SER A 58 -5.24 7.29 -2.69
C SER A 58 -5.64 5.92 -3.24
N PHE A 59 -6.69 5.89 -4.07
CA PHE A 59 -7.15 4.67 -4.72
C PHE A 59 -6.05 4.04 -5.58
N GLU A 60 -5.26 4.87 -6.25
CA GLU A 60 -4.18 4.48 -7.15
C GLU A 60 -3.08 3.75 -6.36
N LYS A 61 -2.74 4.23 -5.16
CA LYS A 61 -1.79 3.54 -4.28
C LYS A 61 -2.37 2.23 -3.77
N ALA A 62 -3.63 2.24 -3.32
CA ALA A 62 -4.30 1.02 -2.86
C ALA A 62 -4.33 -0.05 -3.96
N LYS A 63 -4.77 0.32 -5.17
CA LYS A 63 -4.83 -0.56 -6.33
C LYS A 63 -3.44 -1.09 -6.70
N GLN A 64 -2.43 -0.22 -6.78
CA GLN A 64 -1.08 -0.65 -7.12
C GLN A 64 -0.49 -1.61 -6.07
N ALA A 65 -0.69 -1.36 -4.78
CA ALA A 65 -0.24 -2.25 -3.71
C ALA A 65 -0.91 -3.64 -3.83
N VAL A 66 -2.22 -3.67 -4.13
CA VAL A 66 -2.99 -4.89 -4.33
C VAL A 66 -2.49 -5.67 -5.56
N GLU A 67 -2.29 -5.00 -6.69
CA GLU A 67 -1.77 -5.62 -7.92
C GLU A 67 -0.36 -6.19 -7.74
N MET A 68 0.47 -5.53 -6.92
CA MET A 68 1.80 -5.98 -6.57
C MET A 68 1.83 -6.98 -5.40
N LYS A 69 0.67 -7.29 -4.81
CA LYS A 69 0.51 -8.17 -3.63
C LYS A 69 1.43 -7.81 -2.47
N LEU A 70 1.55 -6.51 -2.19
CA LEU A 70 2.37 -6.00 -1.09
C LEU A 70 1.62 -6.11 0.24
N VAL A 71 2.36 -6.07 1.35
CA VAL A 71 1.76 -6.20 2.69
C VAL A 71 0.86 -5.01 2.97
N ASP A 72 1.32 -3.79 2.69
CA ASP A 72 0.61 -2.55 2.96
C ASP A 72 1.07 -1.40 2.04
N ILE A 73 0.60 -0.18 2.32
CA ILE A 73 0.93 1.01 1.55
C ILE A 73 2.36 1.51 1.84
N ASN A 74 2.95 1.22 3.00
CA ASN A 74 4.35 1.55 3.29
C ASN A 74 5.28 0.73 2.38
N ASP A 75 5.00 -0.56 2.21
CA ASP A 75 5.75 -1.44 1.31
C ASP A 75 5.70 -0.97 -0.14
N LEU A 76 4.55 -0.46 -0.59
CA LEU A 76 4.44 0.17 -1.92
C LEU A 76 5.37 1.37 -2.04
N GLU A 77 5.31 2.29 -1.08
CA GLU A 77 6.13 3.51 -1.12
C GLU A 77 7.62 3.20 -1.08
N ASN A 78 8.04 2.22 -0.28
CA ASN A 78 9.43 1.74 -0.23
C ASN A 78 9.85 1.11 -1.55
N THR A 79 8.98 0.30 -2.16
CA THR A 79 9.26 -0.34 -3.46
C THR A 79 9.45 0.69 -4.56
N LEU A 80 8.56 1.68 -4.65
CA LEU A 80 8.64 2.76 -5.63
C LEU A 80 9.88 3.65 -5.43
N LEU A 81 10.24 3.92 -4.17
CA LEU A 81 11.46 4.65 -3.83
C LEU A 81 12.71 3.90 -4.29
N ASN A 82 12.81 2.60 -4.01
CA ASN A 82 13.94 1.77 -4.42
C ASN A 82 14.07 1.68 -5.95
N GLN A 83 12.95 1.53 -6.66
CA GLN A 83 12.94 1.54 -8.12
C GLN A 83 13.46 2.87 -8.68
N LYS A 84 13.05 4.01 -8.07
CA LYS A 84 13.54 5.33 -8.46
C LYS A 84 15.05 5.47 -8.22
N ILE A 85 15.54 5.08 -7.05
CA ILE A 85 16.97 5.13 -6.70
C ILE A 85 17.80 4.31 -7.71
N ASN A 86 17.36 3.09 -8.02
CA ASN A 86 18.08 2.23 -8.96
C ASN A 86 18.13 2.83 -10.36
N ARG A 87 17.01 3.40 -10.84
CA ARG A 87 16.96 4.08 -12.13
C ARG A 87 17.93 5.27 -12.19
N GLU A 88 17.96 6.10 -11.15
CA GLU A 88 18.88 7.24 -11.08
C GLU A 88 20.34 6.77 -11.04
N ALA A 89 20.64 5.69 -10.32
CA ALA A 89 21.98 5.10 -10.28
C ALA A 89 22.43 4.56 -11.66
N GLU A 90 21.54 3.90 -12.40
CA GLU A 90 21.81 3.43 -13.76
C GLU A 90 22.03 4.58 -14.76
N GLU A 91 21.23 5.64 -14.67
CA GLU A 91 21.37 6.83 -15.51
C GLU A 91 22.70 7.55 -15.23
N LEU A 92 23.11 7.66 -13.96
CA LEU A 92 24.41 8.19 -13.57
C LEU A 92 25.55 7.29 -14.09
N ALA A 93 25.45 5.98 -13.91
CA ALA A 93 26.46 5.04 -14.41
C ALA A 93 26.67 5.18 -15.91
N LYS A 94 25.59 5.28 -16.70
CA LYS A 94 25.65 5.51 -18.16
C LYS A 94 26.23 6.87 -18.55
N LYS A 95 26.06 7.90 -17.71
CA LYS A 95 26.56 9.26 -17.97
C LYS A 95 28.08 9.36 -17.74
N TYR A 96 28.61 8.56 -16.82
CA TYR A 96 30.01 8.59 -16.41
C TYR A 96 30.81 7.33 -16.86
N SER A 97 30.19 6.41 -17.60
CA SER A 97 30.83 5.32 -18.34
C SER A 97 31.25 5.78 -19.74
#